data_AF-A0A382DZP3-F1
#
_entry.id   AF-A0A382DZP3-F1
#
_cell.length_a   1.000
_cell.length_b   1.000
_cell.length_c   1.000
_cell.angle_alpha   90.00
_cell.angle_beta   90.00
_cell.angle_gamma   90.00
#
_symmetry.space_group_name_H-M   'P 1'
#
loop_
_entity.id
_entity.type
_entity.pdbx_description
1 polymer ?
#
loop_
_entity_poly.entity_id
_entity_poly.type
_entity_poly.pdbx_seq_one_letter_code
_entity_poly.pdbx_strand_id
1 'polypeptide(L)'
;MFDESDLLTKRKKICWKSWNALMDEYLAGELAADQEAKETLEEMRNELESTANPELSIFPFGALEAMPRVVNTPLGVFSLDSMFKPSDRWDCWIGSTNFSITHVIKNTLKETEGIEVLRIMGRYTFFVGIATLFDFKDVRLDIEKSLCGYTEKEVLSNEETLATVNLVKDQLKTKKYWSILVAPTGKVDYVVSDNLDQAYLDGLNELLELKQVLGGIILRGDHG
;
A
#
# COMPACT_ATOMS: atom_id res chain seq x y z
N MET A 1 -33.70 -12.84 18.03
CA MET A 1 -32.82 -14.03 17.99
C MET A 1 -31.93 -13.79 16.78
N PHE A 2 -30.79 -13.13 17.00
CA PHE A 2 -29.84 -12.87 15.94
C PHE A 2 -29.16 -14.21 15.62
N ASP A 3 -29.20 -14.58 14.35
CA ASP A 3 -28.64 -15.82 13.84
C ASP A 3 -27.11 -15.74 13.98
N GLU A 4 -26.57 -16.44 14.98
CA GLU A 4 -25.12 -16.55 15.24
C GLU A 4 -24.38 -17.32 14.13
N SER A 5 -25.10 -17.89 13.15
CA SER A 5 -24.49 -18.58 12.01
C SER A 5 -23.97 -17.64 10.92
N ASP A 6 -24.29 -16.34 10.97
CA ASP A 6 -23.88 -15.34 9.99
C ASP A 6 -22.53 -14.64 10.32
N LEU A 7 -21.88 -15.07 11.41
CA LEU A 7 -20.45 -14.81 11.64
C LEU A 7 -19.58 -15.75 10.78
N LEU A 8 -19.89 -15.80 9.48
CA LEU A 8 -18.93 -16.19 8.44
C LEU A 8 -17.64 -15.45 8.72
N THR A 9 -16.60 -16.20 9.11
CA THR A 9 -15.26 -15.72 9.45
C THR A 9 -14.79 -14.76 8.35
N LYS A 10 -15.00 -13.46 8.57
CA LYS A 10 -14.84 -12.45 7.52
C LYS A 10 -13.37 -12.43 7.14
N ARG A 11 -13.09 -12.80 5.89
CA ARG A 11 -11.72 -12.94 5.39
C ARG A 11 -10.89 -11.72 5.71
N LYS A 12 -9.73 -11.90 6.33
CA LYS A 12 -8.81 -10.82 6.67
C LYS A 12 -8.20 -10.22 5.40
N LYS A 13 -8.30 -8.91 5.24
CA LYS A 13 -7.78 -8.15 4.11
C LYS A 13 -7.06 -6.91 4.60
N ILE A 14 -6.02 -6.52 3.86
CA ILE A 14 -5.28 -5.27 4.06
C ILE A 14 -5.32 -4.50 2.75
N CYS A 15 -5.67 -3.23 2.83
CA CYS A 15 -5.57 -2.28 1.72
C CYS A 15 -4.38 -1.35 1.99
N TRP A 16 -3.54 -1.17 0.98
CA TRP A 16 -2.29 -0.42 1.08
C TRP A 16 -2.39 0.90 0.31
N LYS A 17 -1.91 1.98 0.93
CA LYS A 17 -1.76 3.29 0.28
C LYS A 17 -0.33 3.79 0.50
N SER A 18 0.32 4.24 -0.57
CA SER A 18 1.65 4.84 -0.46
C SER A 18 1.52 6.19 0.25
N TRP A 19 2.22 6.34 1.37
CA TRP A 19 2.31 7.61 2.08
C TRP A 19 3.25 8.56 1.35
N ASN A 20 4.33 8.05 0.76
CA ASN A 20 5.27 8.86 -0.01
C ASN A 20 4.57 9.56 -1.19
N ALA A 21 3.76 8.82 -1.97
CA ALA A 21 3.02 9.42 -3.07
C ALA A 21 2.02 10.50 -2.60
N LEU A 22 1.32 10.27 -1.49
CA LEU A 22 0.43 11.27 -0.89
C LEU A 22 1.20 12.51 -0.41
N MET A 23 2.41 12.30 0.12
CA MET A 23 3.26 13.39 0.54
C MET A 23 3.80 14.19 -0.63
N ASP A 24 4.22 13.54 -1.71
CA ASP A 24 4.72 14.23 -2.91
C ASP A 24 3.62 15.11 -3.53
N GLU A 25 2.38 14.61 -3.59
CA GLU A 25 1.22 15.39 -4.05
C GLU A 25 0.94 16.59 -3.11
N TYR A 26 0.97 16.37 -1.81
CA TYR A 26 0.80 17.44 -0.82
C TYR A 26 1.90 18.52 -0.94
N LEU A 27 3.16 18.10 -1.07
CA LEU A 27 4.30 19.01 -1.22
C LEU A 27 4.23 19.81 -2.51
N ALA A 28 3.81 19.19 -3.61
CA ALA A 28 3.62 19.89 -4.89
C ALA A 28 2.56 20.99 -4.77
N GLY A 29 1.43 20.72 -4.10
CA GLY A 29 0.40 21.72 -3.84
C GLY A 29 0.88 22.86 -2.93
N GLU A 30 1.60 22.52 -1.86
CA GLU A 30 2.21 23.47 -0.94
C GLU A 30 3.26 24.37 -1.62
N LEU A 31 4.08 23.83 -2.53
CA LEU A 31 5.05 24.61 -3.30
C LEU A 31 4.37 25.58 -4.27
N ALA A 32 3.29 25.15 -4.92
CA ALA A 32 2.52 26.02 -5.81
C ALA A 32 1.86 27.18 -5.04
N ALA A 33 1.25 26.90 -3.89
CA ALA A 33 0.65 27.93 -3.05
C ALA A 33 1.68 28.93 -2.49
N ASP A 34 2.88 28.45 -2.15
CA ASP A 34 3.98 29.30 -1.68
C ASP A 34 4.49 30.25 -2.78
N GLN A 35 4.56 29.75 -4.01
CA GLN A 35 4.95 30.57 -5.16
C GLN A 35 3.93 31.69 -5.42
N GLU A 36 2.63 31.37 -5.39
CA GLU A 36 1.55 32.36 -5.54
C GLU A 36 1.53 33.38 -4.39
N ALA A 37 1.78 32.92 -3.16
CA ALA A 37 1.89 33.80 -1.99
C ALA A 37 3.09 34.75 -2.10
N LYS A 38 4.22 34.28 -2.63
CA LYS A 38 5.41 35.13 -2.88
C LYS A 38 5.17 36.16 -3.96
N GLU A 39 4.54 35.76 -5.07
CA GLU A 39 4.21 36.68 -6.17
C GLU A 39 3.26 37.79 -5.69
N THR A 40 2.20 37.43 -4.96
CA THR A 40 1.28 38.42 -4.36
C THR A 40 1.97 39.32 -3.34
N LEU A 41 2.88 38.78 -2.53
CA LEU A 41 3.66 39.57 -1.56
C LEU A 41 4.60 40.55 -2.26
N GLU A 42 5.25 40.15 -3.35
CA GLU A 42 6.11 41.01 -4.17
C GLU A 42 5.30 42.12 -4.86
N GLU A 43 4.12 41.81 -5.40
CA GLU A 43 3.21 42.82 -5.96
C GLU A 43 2.81 43.86 -4.90
N MET A 44 2.38 43.41 -3.72
CA MET A 44 2.04 44.30 -2.60
C MET A 44 3.22 45.16 -2.18
N ARG A 45 4.43 44.59 -2.14
CA ARG A 45 5.66 45.32 -1.82
C ARG A 45 5.94 46.41 -2.86
N ASN A 46 5.85 46.09 -4.15
CA ASN A 46 6.09 47.05 -5.23
C ASN A 46 5.05 48.19 -5.22
N GLU A 47 3.77 47.89 -4.95
CA GLU A 47 2.73 48.90 -4.76
C GLU A 47 3.03 49.82 -3.56
N LEU A 48 3.45 49.25 -2.42
CA LEU A 48 3.83 50.01 -1.24
C LEU A 48 5.01 50.95 -1.51
N GLU A 49 6.08 50.44 -2.13
CA GLU A 49 7.26 51.22 -2.47
C GLU A 49 6.92 52.39 -3.41
N SER A 50 5.87 52.25 -4.24
CA SER A 50 5.37 53.33 -5.11
C SER A 50 4.55 54.39 -4.38
N THR A 51 3.93 54.04 -3.24
CA THR A 51 3.20 54.98 -2.39
C THR A 51 4.15 55.58 -1.35
N ALA A 52 4.44 56.89 -1.45
CA ALA A 52 5.37 57.59 -0.55
C ALA A 52 4.82 57.79 0.88
N ASN A 53 4.31 56.73 1.51
CA ASN A 53 3.67 56.76 2.81
C ASN A 53 4.56 56.09 3.89
N PRO A 54 5.24 56.88 4.75
CA PRO A 54 6.27 56.39 5.66
C PRO A 54 5.76 55.52 6.83
N GLU A 55 4.45 55.37 7.03
CA GLU A 55 3.89 54.44 8.04
C GLU A 55 3.83 52.98 7.54
N LEU A 56 3.80 52.75 6.22
CA LEU A 56 3.74 51.39 5.65
C LEU A 56 5.11 50.72 5.46
N SER A 57 6.21 51.46 5.56
CA SER A 57 7.58 50.94 5.45
C SER A 57 8.01 50.08 6.64
N ILE A 58 7.18 50.00 7.70
CA ILE A 58 7.42 49.21 8.92
C ILE A 58 6.81 47.79 8.80
N PHE A 59 6.08 47.49 7.72
CA PHE A 59 5.48 46.16 7.53
C PHE A 59 6.58 45.08 7.42
N PRO A 60 6.60 44.06 8.30
CA PRO A 60 7.75 43.16 8.42
C PRO A 60 7.66 42.01 7.41
N PHE A 61 7.69 42.33 6.11
CA PHE A 61 7.59 41.35 5.01
C PHE A 61 8.59 40.20 5.16
N GLY A 62 9.85 40.50 5.55
CA GLY A 62 10.87 39.47 5.78
C GLY A 62 10.60 38.52 6.96
N ALA A 63 9.77 38.93 7.93
CA ALA A 63 9.36 38.03 9.01
C ALA A 63 8.27 37.04 8.56
N LEU A 64 7.45 37.43 7.58
CA LEU A 64 6.44 36.55 6.98
C LEU A 64 7.10 35.46 6.13
N GLU A 65 8.14 35.82 5.36
CA GLU A 65 8.93 34.89 4.54
C GLU A 65 9.74 33.88 5.37
N ALA A 66 10.15 34.24 6.59
CA ALA A 66 10.99 33.41 7.44
C ALA A 66 10.23 32.37 8.28
N MET A 67 8.92 32.22 8.11
CA MET A 67 8.15 31.25 8.89
C MET A 67 8.50 29.80 8.49
N PRO A 68 8.91 28.95 9.46
CA PRO A 68 9.35 27.59 9.15
C PRO A 68 8.17 26.75 8.68
N ARG A 69 8.30 26.15 7.51
CA ARG A 69 7.28 25.28 6.93
C ARG A 69 7.36 23.90 7.55
N VAL A 70 6.22 23.38 8.01
CA VAL A 70 6.13 22.09 8.69
C VAL A 70 5.07 21.20 8.05
N VAL A 71 5.32 19.89 8.08
CA VAL A 71 4.38 18.83 7.70
C VAL A 71 3.98 18.03 8.93
N ASN A 72 2.68 17.75 9.03
CA ASN A 72 2.14 16.81 9.99
C ASN A 72 2.20 15.40 9.41
N THR A 73 2.95 14.51 10.05
CA THR A 73 3.08 13.12 9.64
C THR A 73 2.48 12.22 10.70
N PRO A 74 2.18 10.95 10.38
CA PRO A 74 1.84 9.96 11.39
C PRO A 74 2.87 9.88 12.49
N LEU A 75 4.15 10.19 12.22
CA LEU A 75 5.24 10.15 13.20
C LEU A 75 5.37 11.39 14.08
N GLY A 76 4.73 12.51 13.71
CA GLY A 76 4.84 13.80 14.37
C GLY A 76 4.99 14.95 13.37
N VAL A 77 5.27 16.15 13.88
CA VAL A 77 5.52 17.34 13.08
C VAL A 77 6.99 17.38 12.65
N PHE A 78 7.25 17.60 11.37
CA PHE A 78 8.61 17.74 10.83
C PHE A 78 8.69 19.01 9.99
N SER A 79 9.85 19.66 9.96
CA SER A 79 10.11 20.71 8.96
C SER A 79 10.09 20.11 7.56
N LEU A 80 9.57 20.85 6.58
CA LEU A 80 9.54 20.39 5.18
C LEU A 80 10.95 20.08 4.64
N ASP A 81 11.93 20.90 5.05
CA ASP A 81 13.33 20.78 4.63
C ASP A 81 14.12 19.74 5.45
N SER A 82 13.48 19.08 6.41
CA SER A 82 14.15 18.11 7.26
C SER A 82 14.38 16.79 6.54
N MET A 83 15.64 16.35 6.45
CA MET A 83 16.01 15.00 5.99
C MET A 83 15.53 13.88 6.93
N PHE A 84 15.05 14.23 8.12
CA PHE A 84 14.51 13.25 9.08
C PHE A 84 13.02 12.98 8.88
N LYS A 85 12.36 13.65 7.93
CA LYS A 85 10.96 13.38 7.64
C LYS A 85 10.78 11.95 7.13
N PRO A 86 9.69 11.25 7.51
CA PRO A 86 9.56 9.81 7.25
C PRO A 86 9.67 9.44 5.77
N SER A 87 9.09 10.24 4.88
CA SER A 87 9.11 10.03 3.43
C SER A 87 10.51 10.09 2.81
N ASP A 88 11.46 10.79 3.44
CA ASP A 88 12.85 10.85 2.97
C ASP A 88 13.68 9.67 3.51
N ARG A 89 13.26 9.09 4.62
CA ARG A 89 14.01 8.03 5.32
C ARG A 89 13.59 6.64 4.89
N TRP A 90 12.31 6.45 4.60
CA TRP A 90 11.71 5.13 4.38
C TRP A 90 10.70 5.18 3.25
N ASP A 91 10.47 4.02 2.63
CA ASP A 91 9.30 3.81 1.81
C ASP A 91 8.10 3.58 2.73
N CYS A 92 7.26 4.60 2.88
CA CYS A 92 6.19 4.63 3.87
C CYS A 92 4.85 4.23 3.26
N TRP A 93 4.13 3.40 4.01
CA TRP A 93 2.84 2.85 3.60
C TRP A 93 1.82 2.91 4.75
N ILE A 94 0.56 3.12 4.39
CA ILE A 94 -0.58 3.01 5.29
C ILE A 94 -1.32 1.72 4.96
N GLY A 95 -1.43 0.84 5.95
CA GLY A 95 -2.23 -0.38 5.91
C GLY A 95 -3.58 -0.17 6.59
N SER A 96 -4.67 -0.40 5.86
CA SER A 96 -6.05 -0.39 6.38
C SER A 96 -6.62 -1.80 6.38
N THR A 97 -7.05 -2.28 7.54
CA THR A 97 -7.49 -3.65 7.75
C THR A 97 -9.00 -3.73 7.96
N ASN A 98 -9.61 -4.85 7.59
CA ASN A 98 -11.02 -5.13 7.94
C ASN A 98 -11.16 -5.90 9.26
N PHE A 99 -10.05 -6.13 9.97
CA PHE A 99 -9.97 -6.81 11.27
C PHE A 99 -9.23 -5.93 12.28
N SER A 100 -9.57 -6.07 13.57
CA SER A 100 -8.96 -5.26 14.62
C SER A 100 -7.47 -5.58 14.79
N ILE A 101 -6.63 -4.55 14.87
CA ILE A 101 -5.21 -4.67 15.15
C ILE A 101 -5.04 -4.92 16.65
N THR A 102 -4.89 -6.19 17.01
CA THR A 102 -4.64 -6.62 18.40
C THR A 102 -3.17 -6.46 18.75
N HIS A 103 -2.83 -6.62 20.04
CA HIS A 103 -1.43 -6.64 20.48
C HIS A 103 -0.61 -7.73 19.80
N VAL A 104 -1.21 -8.89 19.51
CA VAL A 104 -0.56 -9.98 18.78
C VAL A 104 -0.21 -9.53 17.37
N ILE A 105 -1.18 -8.98 16.63
CA ILE A 105 -0.96 -8.49 15.25
C ILE A 105 0.09 -7.38 15.22
N LYS A 106 0.06 -6.45 16.19
CA LYS A 106 1.06 -5.39 16.32
C LYS A 106 2.46 -5.97 16.52
N ASN A 107 2.61 -7.01 17.34
CA ASN A 107 3.90 -7.66 17.56
C ASN A 107 4.37 -8.41 16.31
N THR A 108 3.46 -9.12 15.63
CA THR A 108 3.77 -9.78 14.35
C THR A 108 4.26 -8.78 13.30
N LEU A 109 3.62 -7.62 13.17
CA LEU A 109 4.10 -6.55 12.29
C LEU A 109 5.48 -6.07 12.71
N LYS A 110 5.72 -5.85 14.01
CA LYS A 110 7.03 -5.37 14.51
C LYS A 110 8.17 -6.37 14.25
N GLU A 111 7.87 -7.66 14.24
CA GLU A 111 8.83 -8.73 14.01
C GLU A 111 9.04 -9.05 12.52
N THR A 112 8.24 -8.44 11.63
CA THR A 112 8.37 -8.65 10.19
C THR A 112 9.62 -7.96 9.67
N GLU A 113 10.45 -8.70 8.93
CA GLU A 113 11.69 -8.18 8.36
C GLU A 113 11.41 -7.05 7.35
N GLY A 114 12.32 -6.07 7.29
CA GLY A 114 12.19 -4.88 6.43
C GLY A 114 11.32 -3.75 7.01
N ILE A 115 10.49 -4.01 8.03
CA ILE A 115 9.77 -2.94 8.74
C ILE A 115 10.68 -2.27 9.77
N GLU A 116 11.09 -1.04 9.50
CA GLU A 116 11.93 -0.27 10.43
C GLU A 116 11.10 0.55 11.41
N VAL A 117 9.97 1.07 10.93
CA VAL A 117 9.04 1.86 11.73
C VAL A 117 7.64 1.30 11.63
N LEU A 118 6.97 1.20 12.78
CA LEU A 118 5.57 0.84 12.89
C LEU A 118 4.86 1.81 13.83
N ARG A 119 3.74 2.38 13.39
CA ARG A 119 2.84 3.16 14.24
C ARG A 119 1.39 2.74 14.02
N ILE A 120 0.72 2.38 15.10
CA ILE A 120 -0.72 2.10 15.06
C ILE A 120 -1.47 3.43 15.14
N MET A 121 -2.22 3.75 14.09
CA MET A 121 -2.97 5.02 13.99
C MET A 121 -4.40 4.89 14.52
N GLY A 122 -4.97 3.69 14.44
CA GLY A 122 -6.30 3.40 14.96
C GLY A 122 -6.53 1.89 15.08
N ARG A 123 -7.76 1.50 15.42
CA ARG A 123 -8.14 0.08 15.59
C ARG A 123 -7.95 -0.77 14.33
N TYR A 124 -8.02 -0.14 13.16
CA TYR A 124 -8.02 -0.79 11.84
C TYR A 124 -6.98 -0.20 10.90
N THR A 125 -6.10 0.68 11.37
CA THR A 125 -5.16 1.40 10.51
C THR A 125 -3.81 1.51 11.17
N PHE A 126 -2.77 1.24 10.40
CA PHE A 126 -1.38 1.37 10.83
C PHE A 126 -0.54 2.01 9.73
N PHE A 127 0.56 2.60 10.16
CA PHE A 127 1.60 3.18 9.33
C PHE A 127 2.86 2.34 9.48
N VAL A 128 3.51 2.03 8.36
CA VAL A 128 4.80 1.36 8.33
C VAL A 128 5.78 2.16 7.48
N GLY A 129 7.04 2.22 7.94
CA GLY A 129 8.18 2.68 7.14
C GLY A 129 9.07 1.48 6.84
N ILE A 130 9.30 1.23 5.56
CA ILE A 130 10.10 0.13 5.06
C ILE A 130 11.52 0.61 4.85
N ALA A 131 12.49 -0.14 5.36
CA ALA A 131 13.90 0.15 5.21
C ALA A 131 14.29 0.15 3.73
N THR A 132 15.14 1.09 3.32
CA THR A 132 15.47 1.38 1.91
C THR A 132 16.12 0.23 1.14
N LEU A 133 16.67 -0.77 1.83
CA LEU A 133 17.26 -1.96 1.23
C LEU A 133 16.26 -3.11 1.01
N PHE A 134 15.00 -2.92 1.38
CA PHE A 134 13.94 -3.91 1.24
C PHE A 134 12.92 -3.45 0.19
N ASP A 135 12.40 -4.39 -0.60
CA ASP A 135 11.28 -4.11 -1.51
C ASP A 135 9.97 -4.22 -0.73
N PHE A 136 9.10 -3.22 -0.86
CA PHE A 136 7.75 -3.24 -0.30
C PHE A 136 6.98 -4.48 -0.73
N LYS A 137 7.16 -4.96 -1.96
CA LYS A 137 6.44 -6.14 -2.46
C LYS A 137 6.68 -7.35 -1.56
N ASP A 138 7.95 -7.62 -1.23
CA ASP A 138 8.33 -8.77 -0.41
C ASP A 138 7.82 -8.61 1.03
N VAL A 139 8.06 -7.44 1.63
CA VAL A 139 7.59 -7.13 2.99
C VAL A 139 6.07 -7.23 3.09
N ARG A 140 5.35 -6.72 2.08
CA ARG A 140 3.90 -6.81 1.99
C ARG A 140 3.42 -8.26 1.97
N LEU A 141 4.04 -9.11 1.17
CA LEU A 141 3.67 -10.53 1.08
C LEU A 141 3.86 -11.22 2.42
N ASP A 142 4.94 -10.93 3.14
CA ASP A 142 5.22 -11.52 4.45
C ASP A 142 4.21 -11.07 5.50
N ILE A 143 3.85 -9.79 5.51
CA ILE A 143 2.77 -9.26 6.36
C ILE A 143 1.46 -9.97 6.02
N GLU A 144 1.08 -10.01 4.74
CA GLU A 144 -0.18 -10.58 4.30
C GLU A 144 -0.24 -12.09 4.56
N LYS A 145 0.85 -12.83 4.34
CA LYS A 145 0.96 -14.26 4.66
C LYS A 145 0.80 -14.51 6.16
N SER A 146 1.41 -13.68 6.99
CA SER A 146 1.37 -13.82 8.45
C SER A 146 0.01 -13.45 9.04
N LEU A 147 -0.66 -12.43 8.49
CA LEU A 147 -1.88 -11.87 9.07
C LEU A 147 -3.17 -12.34 8.40
N CYS A 148 -3.14 -12.57 7.07
CA CYS A 148 -4.32 -12.83 6.26
C CYS A 148 -4.52 -14.30 5.88
N GLY A 149 -3.57 -15.20 6.19
CA GLY A 149 -3.73 -16.65 6.06
C GLY A 149 -4.24 -17.09 4.68
N TYR A 150 -3.36 -17.19 3.67
CA TYR A 150 -3.75 -17.71 2.34
C TYR A 150 -3.89 -19.23 2.34
N THR A 151 -4.90 -19.74 3.03
CA THR A 151 -5.24 -21.17 3.00
C THR A 151 -6.16 -21.46 1.82
N GLU A 152 -6.04 -22.63 1.17
CA GLU A 152 -6.89 -23.02 0.03
C GLU A 152 -8.39 -22.86 0.35
N LYS A 153 -8.78 -23.24 1.58
CA LYS A 153 -10.17 -23.10 2.07
C LYS A 153 -10.66 -21.66 2.16
N GLU A 154 -9.78 -20.68 2.41
CA GLU A 154 -10.15 -19.26 2.53
C GLU A 154 -10.13 -18.53 1.19
N VAL A 155 -9.31 -18.97 0.24
CA VAL A 155 -9.33 -18.43 -1.12
C VAL A 155 -10.53 -18.96 -1.90
N LEU A 156 -10.91 -20.22 -1.67
CA LEU A 156 -12.08 -20.88 -2.26
C LEU A 156 -13.40 -20.58 -1.52
N SER A 157 -13.40 -19.77 -0.47
CA SER A 157 -14.63 -19.43 0.27
C SER A 157 -15.52 -18.41 -0.43
N ASN A 158 -15.01 -17.74 -1.48
CA ASN A 158 -15.82 -16.84 -2.31
C ASN A 158 -16.56 -17.66 -3.37
N GLU A 159 -17.89 -17.63 -3.38
CA GLU A 159 -18.71 -18.36 -4.35
C GLU A 159 -18.37 -18.02 -5.80
N GLU A 160 -18.08 -16.74 -6.11
CA GLU A 160 -17.72 -16.31 -7.47
C GLU A 160 -16.35 -16.86 -7.89
N THR A 161 -15.37 -16.79 -7.00
CA THR A 161 -14.02 -17.33 -7.24
C THR A 161 -14.07 -18.85 -7.34
N LEU A 162 -14.87 -19.51 -6.49
CA LEU A 162 -15.08 -20.95 -6.54
C LEU A 162 -15.76 -21.38 -7.84
N ALA A 163 -16.80 -20.66 -8.28
CA ALA A 163 -17.47 -20.91 -9.56
C ALA A 163 -16.50 -20.75 -10.74
N THR A 164 -15.67 -19.70 -10.72
CA THR A 164 -14.64 -19.46 -11.75
C THR A 164 -13.60 -20.58 -11.76
N VAL A 165 -13.07 -20.95 -10.59
CA VAL A 165 -12.10 -22.05 -10.47
C VAL A 165 -12.70 -23.38 -10.91
N ASN A 166 -13.97 -23.66 -10.58
CA ASN A 166 -14.65 -24.88 -11.00
C ASN A 166 -14.89 -24.90 -12.52
N LEU A 167 -15.26 -23.77 -13.13
CA LEU A 167 -15.39 -23.63 -14.58
C LEU A 167 -14.05 -23.91 -15.28
N VAL A 168 -12.97 -23.32 -14.76
CA VAL A 168 -11.61 -23.55 -15.28
C VAL A 168 -11.22 -25.02 -15.09
N LYS A 169 -11.45 -25.63 -13.92
CA LYS A 169 -11.22 -27.07 -13.69
C LYS A 169 -11.99 -27.95 -14.68
N ASP A 170 -13.25 -27.63 -14.95
CA ASP A 170 -14.08 -28.39 -15.91
C ASP A 170 -13.53 -28.32 -17.33
N GLN A 171 -13.03 -27.15 -17.75
CA GLN A 171 -12.35 -27.00 -19.05
C GLN A 171 -11.04 -27.79 -19.13
N LEU A 172 -10.35 -27.91 -18.00
CA LEU A 172 -9.03 -28.54 -17.90
C LEU A 172 -9.08 -30.06 -17.66
N LYS A 173 -10.25 -30.64 -17.39
CA LYS A 173 -10.43 -32.10 -17.12
C LYS A 173 -9.86 -33.01 -18.20
N THR A 174 -9.82 -32.54 -19.44
CA THR A 174 -9.33 -33.34 -20.59
C THR A 174 -7.82 -33.27 -20.78
N LYS A 175 -7.14 -32.41 -20.01
CA LYS A 175 -5.73 -32.07 -20.18
C LYS A 175 -4.88 -32.66 -19.07
N LYS A 176 -3.70 -33.17 -19.44
CA LYS A 176 -2.85 -33.96 -18.54
C LYS A 176 -2.07 -33.11 -17.55
N TYR A 177 -1.60 -31.93 -17.97
CA TYR A 177 -0.84 -31.01 -17.13
C TYR A 177 -1.57 -29.68 -17.03
N TRP A 178 -1.91 -29.25 -15.82
CA TRP A 178 -2.52 -27.95 -15.58
C TRP A 178 -2.13 -27.40 -14.22
N SER A 179 -2.01 -26.07 -14.15
CA SER A 179 -1.79 -25.31 -12.92
C SER A 179 -2.65 -24.05 -12.94
N ILE A 180 -3.30 -23.72 -11.83
CA ILE A 180 -4.19 -22.56 -11.69
C ILE A 180 -3.69 -21.71 -10.52
N LEU A 181 -3.33 -20.46 -10.78
CA LEU A 181 -3.12 -19.45 -9.75
C LEU A 181 -4.47 -18.84 -9.36
N VAL A 182 -4.78 -18.88 -8.06
CA VAL A 182 -5.93 -18.19 -7.51
C VAL A 182 -5.41 -17.11 -6.57
N ALA A 183 -5.49 -15.87 -7.04
CA ALA A 183 -5.03 -14.72 -6.30
C ALA A 183 -6.00 -14.33 -5.18
N PRO A 184 -5.51 -13.67 -4.13
CA PRO A 184 -6.33 -13.15 -3.05
C PRO A 184 -7.45 -12.22 -3.48
N THR A 185 -7.24 -11.50 -4.59
CA THR A 185 -8.19 -10.55 -5.14
C THR A 185 -9.39 -11.22 -5.82
N GLY A 186 -9.34 -12.54 -6.04
CA GLY A 186 -10.31 -13.28 -6.85
C GLY A 186 -9.89 -13.41 -8.31
N LYS A 187 -8.75 -12.83 -8.72
CA LYS A 187 -8.16 -13.06 -10.04
C LYS A 187 -7.73 -14.53 -10.17
N VAL A 188 -8.07 -15.16 -11.28
CA VAL A 188 -7.70 -16.54 -11.61
C VAL A 188 -6.90 -16.52 -12.90
N ASP A 189 -5.71 -17.08 -12.88
CA ASP A 189 -4.86 -17.31 -14.06
C ASP A 189 -4.51 -18.80 -14.13
N TYR A 190 -4.31 -19.37 -15.32
CA TYR A 190 -4.00 -20.79 -15.46
C TYR A 190 -3.09 -21.08 -16.65
N VAL A 191 -2.34 -22.17 -16.56
CA VAL A 191 -1.54 -22.74 -17.63
C VAL A 191 -1.96 -24.19 -17.83
N VAL A 192 -2.00 -24.63 -19.08
CA VAL A 192 -2.40 -25.98 -19.45
C VAL A 192 -1.56 -26.47 -20.63
N SER A 193 -1.19 -27.75 -20.58
CA SER A 193 -0.54 -28.43 -21.69
C SER A 193 -0.90 -29.92 -21.69
N ASP A 194 -0.78 -30.53 -22.87
CA ASP A 194 -0.95 -31.98 -23.05
C ASP A 194 0.31 -32.75 -22.60
N ASN A 195 1.47 -32.09 -22.58
CA ASN A 195 2.76 -32.66 -22.22
C ASN A 195 3.49 -31.76 -21.22
N LEU A 196 4.47 -32.30 -20.49
CA LEU A 196 5.42 -31.51 -19.71
C LEU A 196 6.46 -30.89 -20.66
N ASP A 197 6.04 -29.92 -21.45
CA ASP A 197 6.85 -29.23 -22.43
C ASP A 197 7.35 -27.87 -21.92
N GLN A 198 8.27 -27.26 -22.67
CA GLN A 198 8.84 -25.96 -22.32
C GLN A 198 7.74 -24.89 -22.19
N ALA A 199 6.72 -24.94 -23.04
CA ALA A 199 5.59 -24.01 -22.98
C ALA A 199 4.82 -24.10 -21.63
N TYR A 200 4.60 -25.31 -21.11
CA TYR A 200 4.02 -25.49 -19.78
C TYR A 200 4.93 -24.97 -18.67
N LEU A 201 6.23 -25.25 -18.74
CA LEU A 201 7.20 -24.83 -17.72
C LEU A 201 7.35 -23.31 -17.69
N ASP A 202 7.39 -22.67 -18.85
CA ASP A 202 7.47 -21.21 -18.97
C ASP A 202 6.20 -20.56 -18.41
N GLY A 203 5.02 -21.06 -18.78
CA GLY A 203 3.76 -20.56 -18.21
C GLY A 203 3.61 -20.85 -16.71
N LEU A 204 4.16 -21.97 -16.20
CA LEU A 204 4.21 -22.24 -14.76
C LEU A 204 5.13 -21.25 -14.04
N ASN A 205 6.27 -20.88 -14.63
CA ASN A 205 7.15 -19.85 -14.09
C ASN A 205 6.43 -18.50 -14.05
N GLU A 206 5.70 -18.12 -15.11
CA GLU A 206 4.86 -16.91 -15.09
C GLU A 206 3.83 -16.93 -13.96
N LEU A 207 3.17 -18.07 -13.71
CA LEU A 207 2.25 -18.21 -12.57
C LEU A 207 2.96 -18.09 -11.22
N LEU A 208 4.21 -18.57 -11.10
CA LEU A 208 5.02 -18.44 -9.89
C LEU A 208 5.44 -16.99 -9.66
N GLU A 209 5.83 -16.27 -10.71
CA GLU A 209 6.12 -14.83 -10.65
C GLU A 209 4.86 -14.04 -10.28
N LEU A 210 3.72 -14.34 -10.90
CA LEU A 210 2.43 -13.74 -10.55
C LEU A 210 2.02 -14.04 -9.11
N LYS A 211 2.32 -15.24 -8.60
CA LYS A 211 2.11 -15.58 -7.19
C LYS A 211 3.00 -14.74 -6.26
N GLN A 212 4.24 -14.46 -6.66
CA GLN A 212 5.09 -13.53 -5.90
C GLN A 212 4.48 -12.13 -5.93
N VAL A 213 3.98 -11.64 -7.05
CA VAL A 213 3.43 -10.28 -7.13
C VAL A 213 2.06 -10.13 -6.43
N LEU A 214 1.17 -11.09 -6.62
CA LEU A 214 -0.24 -11.00 -6.21
C LEU A 214 -0.54 -11.77 -4.91
N GLY A 215 0.35 -12.66 -4.49
CA GLY A 215 0.08 -13.65 -3.46
C GLY A 215 -0.85 -14.79 -3.93
N GLY A 216 -1.38 -15.55 -2.97
CA GLY A 216 -2.39 -16.59 -3.23
C GLY A 216 -1.86 -18.01 -3.30
N ILE A 217 -2.64 -18.89 -3.94
CA ILE A 217 -2.41 -20.34 -4.00
C ILE A 217 -2.27 -20.79 -5.46
N ILE A 218 -1.46 -21.83 -5.68
CA ILE A 218 -1.42 -22.52 -6.96
C ILE A 218 -2.05 -23.90 -6.75
N LEU A 219 -3.13 -24.17 -7.45
CA LEU A 219 -3.77 -25.48 -7.54
C LEU A 219 -3.17 -26.23 -8.73
N ARG A 220 -2.84 -27.50 -8.56
CA ARG A 220 -2.26 -28.34 -9.62
C ARG A 220 -3.12 -29.58 -9.86
N GLY A 221 -3.06 -30.09 -11.08
CA GLY A 221 -3.62 -31.40 -11.42
C GLY A 221 -2.74 -32.54 -10.92
N ASP A 222 -3.25 -33.76 -10.97
CA ASP A 222 -2.58 -34.97 -10.45
C ASP A 222 -1.20 -35.26 -11.07
N HIS A 223 -0.89 -34.64 -12.21
CA HIS A 223 0.39 -34.78 -12.92
C HIS A 223 1.20 -33.48 -13.04
N GLY A 224 0.75 -32.36 -12.44
CA GLY A 224 1.38 -31.02 -12.54
C GLY A 224 2.20 -30.58 -11.32
#